data_AF-A0A2R9SVZ2-F1
#
_entry.id   AF-A0A2R9SVZ2-F1
#
_cell.length_a   1.000
_cell.length_b   1.000
_cell.length_c   1.000
_cell.angle_alpha   90.00
_cell.angle_beta   90.00
_cell.angle_gamma   90.00
#
_symmetry.space_group_name_H-M   'P 1'
#
loop_
_entity.id
_entity.type
_entity.pdbx_description
1 polymer ?
#
loop_
_entity_poly.entity_id
_entity_poly.type
_entity_poly.pdbx_seq_one_letter_code
_entity_poly.pdbx_strand_id
1 'polypeptide(L)'
;MQKALRTAQTMILDRSLTWRAGALPCGDFPLGGHIHFSGVPLSLSLLQTLDNYLALPLALLEDPKGRHRRPRYGFLGDFRRQPYGGFEYRTLPSFLVSPLVAKVSLYLAYLIARYSDRLLARPLNTERYHRAYYDGDKTVLKECIAGWHRDLSALPEYKDYAREIELALVHIEAGRTWDESRDIRPLWNIPVKP
;
A
#
# COMPACT_ATOMS: atom_id res chain seq x y z
N MET A 1 5.18 -3.77 14.04
CA MET A 1 4.10 -4.68 13.58
C MET A 1 4.22 -6.09 14.13
N GLN A 2 5.34 -6.81 13.97
CA GLN A 2 5.47 -8.19 14.46
C GLN A 2 5.13 -8.38 15.95
N LYS A 3 5.56 -7.47 16.82
CA LYS A 3 5.19 -7.49 18.26
C LYS A 3 3.67 -7.50 18.46
N ALA A 4 2.93 -6.67 17.72
CA ALA A 4 1.47 -6.61 17.80
C ALA A 4 0.83 -7.91 17.29
N LEU A 5 1.37 -8.52 16.23
CA LEU A 5 0.91 -9.83 15.76
C LEU A 5 1.17 -10.94 16.79
N ARG A 6 2.31 -10.91 17.50
CA ARG A 6 2.57 -11.83 18.62
C ARG A 6 1.58 -11.63 19.77
N THR A 7 1.28 -10.38 20.13
CA THR A 7 0.23 -10.09 21.12
C THR A 7 -1.12 -10.63 20.67
N ALA A 8 -1.53 -10.36 19.42
CA ALA A 8 -2.76 -10.91 18.85
C ALA A 8 -2.80 -12.45 18.90
N GLN A 9 -1.66 -13.13 18.67
CA GLN A 9 -1.57 -14.59 18.73
C GLN A 9 -1.85 -15.13 20.14
N THR A 10 -1.45 -14.37 21.18
CA THR A 10 -1.76 -14.73 22.57
C THR A 10 -3.23 -14.49 22.94
N MET A 11 -3.86 -13.47 22.34
CA MET A 11 -5.24 -13.07 22.66
C MET A 11 -6.30 -13.86 21.89
N ILE A 12 -6.04 -14.21 20.63
CA ILE A 12 -6.95 -15.01 19.82
C ILE A 12 -6.88 -16.45 20.34
N LEU A 13 -7.97 -16.98 20.89
CA LEU A 13 -7.97 -18.32 21.49
C LEU A 13 -8.21 -19.43 20.47
N ASP A 14 -9.02 -19.17 19.45
CA ASP A 14 -9.30 -20.11 18.37
C ASP A 14 -8.09 -20.25 17.44
N ARG A 15 -7.54 -21.47 17.38
CA ARG A 15 -6.35 -21.80 16.56
C ARG A 15 -6.69 -22.21 15.13
N SER A 16 -7.95 -22.54 14.86
CA SER A 16 -8.43 -22.90 13.52
C SER A 16 -8.50 -21.71 12.57
N LEU A 17 -8.52 -20.48 13.12
CA LEU A 17 -8.58 -19.25 12.33
C LEU A 17 -7.31 -19.07 11.48
N THR A 18 -7.53 -18.71 10.23
CA THR A 18 -6.51 -18.25 9.29
C THR A 18 -6.40 -16.73 9.36
N TRP A 19 -5.19 -16.18 9.39
CA TRP A 19 -5.01 -14.73 9.38
C TRP A 19 -4.77 -14.26 7.95
N ARG A 20 -5.71 -13.48 7.42
CA ARG A 20 -5.63 -12.95 6.05
C ARG A 20 -5.50 -11.43 6.06
N ALA A 21 -4.86 -10.92 5.01
CA ALA A 21 -4.73 -9.50 4.72
C ALA A 21 -4.78 -9.29 3.20
N GLY A 22 -4.74 -8.03 2.77
CA GLY A 22 -4.88 -7.63 1.37
C GLY A 22 -6.12 -6.77 1.15
N ALA A 23 -6.66 -6.82 -0.06
CA ALA A 23 -7.75 -6.01 -0.55
C ALA A 23 -9.11 -6.68 -0.38
N LEU A 24 -9.22 -7.96 -0.73
CA LEU A 24 -10.45 -8.75 -0.78
C LEU A 24 -10.23 -10.23 -0.36
N PRO A 25 -9.62 -10.50 0.81
CA PRO A 25 -9.23 -11.87 1.20
C PRO A 25 -10.40 -12.81 1.55
N CYS A 26 -11.61 -12.29 1.72
CA CYS A 26 -12.79 -13.07 2.11
C CYS A 26 -14.01 -12.64 1.29
N GLY A 27 -14.11 -13.14 0.05
CA GLY A 27 -15.27 -12.85 -0.81
C GLY A 27 -15.51 -11.35 -0.97
N ASP A 28 -16.74 -10.89 -0.75
CA ASP A 28 -17.15 -9.49 -0.92
C ASP A 28 -16.84 -8.58 0.27
N PHE A 29 -16.00 -9.01 1.21
CA PHE A 29 -15.58 -8.20 2.36
C PHE A 29 -14.26 -7.48 2.07
N PRO A 30 -14.29 -6.22 1.60
CA PRO A 30 -13.06 -5.48 1.33
C PRO A 30 -12.32 -5.17 2.63
N LEU A 31 -11.02 -5.45 2.64
CA LEU A 31 -10.11 -4.99 3.67
C LEU A 31 -9.31 -3.80 3.13
N GLY A 32 -9.33 -2.70 3.88
CA GLY A 32 -8.54 -1.51 3.62
C GLY A 32 -7.40 -1.38 4.63
N GLY A 33 -6.29 -0.83 4.18
CA GLY A 33 -5.24 -0.29 5.03
C GLY A 33 -5.36 1.22 5.07
N HIS A 34 -4.94 1.84 6.17
CA HIS A 34 -4.83 3.28 6.23
C HIS A 34 -3.59 3.70 7.02
N ILE A 35 -3.02 4.83 6.64
CA ILE A 35 -1.84 5.41 7.28
C ILE A 35 -2.27 6.74 7.90
N HIS A 36 -1.96 6.91 9.18
CA HIS A 36 -2.21 8.15 9.91
C HIS A 36 -1.03 9.10 9.72
N PHE A 37 -1.34 10.33 9.34
CA PHE A 37 -0.37 11.41 9.22
C PHE A 37 -0.68 12.47 10.26
N SER A 38 0.22 12.62 11.23
CA SER A 38 0.14 13.61 12.30
C SER A 38 1.22 14.67 12.09
N GLY A 39 0.89 15.95 12.26
CA GLY A 39 1.82 17.06 12.01
C GLY A 39 2.12 17.32 10.53
N VAL A 40 1.42 16.64 9.61
CA VAL A 40 1.54 16.85 8.16
C VAL A 40 0.30 17.60 7.67
N PRO A 41 0.44 18.78 7.03
CA PRO A 41 -0.69 19.51 6.48
C PRO A 41 -1.42 18.71 5.39
N LEU A 42 -2.72 18.48 5.59
CA LEU A 42 -3.57 17.89 4.56
C LEU A 42 -3.79 18.89 3.42
N SER A 43 -3.41 18.51 2.21
CA SER A 43 -3.67 19.27 0.98
C SER A 43 -4.05 18.35 -0.17
N LEU A 44 -4.73 18.89 -1.19
CA LEU A 44 -5.04 18.15 -2.40
C LEU A 44 -3.75 17.64 -3.09
N SER A 45 -2.71 18.49 -3.13
CA SER A 45 -1.42 18.10 -3.71
C SER A 45 -0.82 16.88 -3.02
N LEU A 46 -0.85 16.84 -1.67
CA LEU A 46 -0.35 15.70 -0.91
C LEU A 46 -1.16 14.42 -1.18
N LEU A 47 -2.49 14.51 -1.24
CA LEU A 47 -3.34 13.36 -1.56
C LEU A 47 -3.02 12.80 -2.95
N GLN A 48 -2.86 13.68 -3.94
CA GLN A 48 -2.45 13.28 -5.28
C GLN A 48 -1.04 12.69 -5.32
N THR A 49 -0.11 13.20 -4.51
CA THR A 49 1.22 12.58 -4.37
C THR A 49 1.10 11.18 -3.77
N LEU A 50 0.30 11.00 -2.71
CA LEU A 50 0.05 9.68 -2.11
C LEU A 50 -0.58 8.70 -3.10
N ASP A 51 -1.55 9.15 -3.91
CA ASP A 51 -2.15 8.31 -4.95
C ASP A 51 -1.10 7.82 -5.97
N ASN A 52 -0.28 8.75 -6.49
CA ASN A 52 0.65 8.44 -7.57
C ASN A 52 1.92 7.72 -7.09
N TYR A 53 2.34 7.93 -5.85
CA TYR A 53 3.60 7.38 -5.33
C TYR A 53 3.44 6.26 -4.31
N LEU A 54 2.24 6.07 -3.74
CA LEU A 54 1.98 5.01 -2.77
C LEU A 54 0.86 4.07 -3.23
N ALA A 55 -0.29 4.57 -3.67
CA ALA A 55 -1.37 3.69 -4.13
C ALA A 55 -1.02 2.99 -5.46
N LEU A 56 -0.42 3.69 -6.42
CA LEU A 56 -0.01 3.12 -7.72
C LEU A 56 0.91 1.89 -7.59
N PRO A 57 2.08 1.95 -6.92
CA PRO A 57 2.95 0.78 -6.80
C PRO A 57 2.30 -0.35 -5.98
N LEU A 58 1.47 -0.02 -4.98
CA LEU A 58 0.74 -1.05 -4.24
C LEU A 58 -0.34 -1.73 -5.08
N ALA A 59 -1.04 -1.01 -5.97
CA ALA A 59 -2.00 -1.59 -6.91
C ALA A 59 -1.33 -2.59 -7.88
N LEU A 60 -0.05 -2.38 -8.21
CA LEU A 60 0.73 -3.31 -9.02
C LEU A 60 1.10 -4.59 -8.26
N LEU A 61 1.33 -4.50 -6.95
CA LEU A 61 1.61 -5.65 -6.08
C LEU A 61 0.34 -6.37 -5.60
N GLU A 62 -0.80 -5.70 -5.62
CA GLU A 62 -2.09 -6.18 -5.08
C GLU A 62 -2.63 -7.43 -5.78
N ASP A 63 -3.42 -8.28 -5.11
CA ASP A 63 -4.12 -9.35 -5.81
C ASP A 63 -5.11 -8.74 -6.85
N PRO A 64 -5.26 -9.32 -8.05
CA PRO A 64 -6.17 -8.79 -9.07
C PRO A 64 -7.61 -8.57 -8.59
N LYS A 65 -8.09 -9.35 -7.63
CA LYS A 65 -9.44 -9.19 -7.03
C LYS A 65 -9.60 -7.86 -6.32
N GLY A 66 -8.50 -7.24 -5.86
CA GLY A 66 -8.49 -5.94 -5.19
C GLY A 66 -9.03 -4.78 -6.03
N ARG A 67 -9.17 -4.92 -7.35
CA ARG A 67 -9.86 -3.89 -8.14
C ARG A 67 -11.31 -3.66 -7.71
N HIS A 68 -12.00 -4.69 -7.22
CA HIS A 68 -13.43 -4.61 -6.88
C HIS A 68 -13.72 -3.76 -5.63
N ARG A 69 -12.72 -3.47 -4.79
CA ARG A 69 -12.91 -2.55 -3.66
C ARG A 69 -12.91 -1.08 -4.11
N ARG A 70 -12.12 -0.71 -5.14
CA ARG A 70 -11.85 0.68 -5.55
C ARG A 70 -13.08 1.55 -5.82
N PRO A 71 -14.24 1.04 -6.31
CA PRO A 71 -15.46 1.84 -6.45
C PRO A 71 -16.05 2.39 -5.14
N ARG A 72 -15.67 1.83 -3.98
CA ARG A 72 -16.19 2.24 -2.65
C ARG A 72 -15.09 2.41 -1.61
N TYR A 73 -14.18 1.44 -1.53
CA TYR A 73 -13.06 1.37 -0.61
C TYR A 73 -11.75 1.28 -1.40
N GLY A 74 -10.97 2.37 -1.40
CA GLY A 74 -9.74 2.43 -2.20
C GLY A 74 -9.82 3.28 -3.45
N PHE A 75 -10.80 4.19 -3.55
CA PHE A 75 -10.79 5.22 -4.57
C PHE A 75 -9.66 6.21 -4.31
N LEU A 76 -9.16 6.83 -5.37
CA LEU A 76 -8.05 7.78 -5.29
C LEU A 76 -8.45 8.99 -4.45
N GLY A 77 -7.53 9.44 -3.60
CA GLY A 77 -7.76 10.57 -2.70
C GLY A 77 -8.69 10.26 -1.53
N ASP A 78 -8.99 9.00 -1.20
CA ASP A 78 -9.77 8.69 0.02
C ASP A 78 -8.97 9.07 1.27
N PHE A 79 -9.55 9.96 2.08
CA PHE A 79 -8.98 10.40 3.35
C PHE A 79 -10.06 10.60 4.41
N ARG A 80 -9.63 10.65 5.68
CA ARG A 80 -10.48 11.04 6.80
C ARG A 80 -9.71 11.94 7.77
N ARG A 81 -10.21 13.15 8.02
CA ARG A 81 -9.65 14.02 9.07
C ARG A 81 -9.90 13.41 10.45
N GLN A 82 -8.93 13.56 11.34
CA GLN A 82 -9.05 13.08 12.72
C GLN A 82 -9.42 14.23 13.67
N PRO A 83 -10.34 14.02 14.64
CA PRO A 83 -10.76 15.06 15.58
C PRO A 83 -9.61 15.65 16.42
N TYR A 84 -8.59 14.85 16.70
CA TYR A 84 -7.39 15.22 17.46
C TYR A 84 -6.26 15.79 16.57
N GLY A 85 -6.54 16.10 15.30
CA GLY A 85 -5.59 16.64 14.34
C GLY A 85 -4.97 15.59 13.43
N GLY A 86 -4.53 16.02 12.23
CA GLY A 86 -4.02 15.14 11.18
C GLY A 86 -5.12 14.45 10.36
N PHE A 87 -4.74 13.43 9.60
CA PHE A 87 -5.65 12.68 8.75
C PHE A 87 -5.19 11.22 8.53
N GLU A 88 -6.14 10.39 8.12
CA GLU A 88 -5.90 9.06 7.57
C GLU A 88 -5.92 9.12 6.06
N TYR A 89 -4.92 8.53 5.40
CA TYR A 89 -5.00 8.18 3.98
C TYR A 89 -5.52 6.75 3.84
N ARG A 90 -6.58 6.53 3.05
CA ARG A 90 -7.44 5.33 3.11
C ARG A 90 -7.55 4.58 1.78
N THR A 91 -6.82 5.01 0.75
CA THR A 91 -6.84 4.41 -0.58
C THR A 91 -6.28 2.97 -0.62
N LEU A 92 -5.45 2.58 0.36
CA LEU A 92 -4.64 1.37 0.27
C LEU A 92 -5.41 0.08 0.61
N PRO A 93 -5.01 -1.07 0.05
CA PRO A 93 -5.41 -2.35 0.61
C PRO A 93 -4.73 -2.55 1.96
N SER A 94 -5.14 -3.58 2.72
CA SER A 94 -4.37 -3.96 3.90
C SER A 94 -2.96 -4.38 3.48
N PHE A 95 -1.97 -3.56 3.83
CA PHE A 95 -0.55 -3.78 3.53
C PHE A 95 0.15 -4.68 4.55
N LEU A 96 -0.61 -5.36 5.42
CA LEU A 96 -0.08 -6.35 6.37
C LEU A 96 0.17 -7.73 5.73
N VAL A 97 0.02 -7.87 4.41
CA VAL A 97 0.23 -9.13 3.68
C VAL A 97 1.63 -9.71 3.86
N SER A 98 2.65 -8.87 4.07
CA SER A 98 4.01 -9.32 4.39
C SER A 98 4.83 -8.21 5.03
N PRO A 99 5.95 -8.53 5.72
CA PRO A 99 6.88 -7.52 6.22
C PRO A 99 7.41 -6.57 5.14
N LEU A 100 7.65 -7.07 3.92
CA LEU A 100 8.14 -6.26 2.80
C LEU A 100 7.12 -5.18 2.41
N VAL A 101 5.88 -5.60 2.12
CA VAL A 101 4.81 -4.68 1.70
C VAL A 101 4.48 -3.67 2.79
N ALA A 102 4.49 -4.11 4.05
CA ALA A 102 4.27 -3.21 5.18
C ALA A 102 5.38 -2.16 5.33
N LYS A 103 6.65 -2.58 5.22
CA LYS A 103 7.79 -1.66 5.27
C LYS A 103 7.75 -0.65 4.13
N VAL A 104 7.61 -1.13 2.88
CA VAL A 104 7.57 -0.26 1.70
C VAL A 104 6.42 0.74 1.77
N SER A 105 5.23 0.30 2.20
CA SER A 105 4.10 1.21 2.41
C SER A 105 4.45 2.36 3.37
N LEU A 106 5.10 2.05 4.49
CA LEU A 106 5.47 3.05 5.50
C LEU A 106 6.66 3.92 5.07
N TYR A 107 7.67 3.35 4.41
CA TYR A 107 8.83 4.09 3.91
C TYR A 107 8.44 5.07 2.81
N LEU A 108 7.60 4.62 1.86
CA LEU A 108 7.06 5.51 0.84
C LEU A 108 6.17 6.59 1.45
N ALA A 109 5.28 6.25 2.38
CA ALA A 109 4.46 7.25 3.08
C ALA A 109 5.31 8.31 3.79
N TYR A 110 6.39 7.90 4.45
CA TYR A 110 7.35 8.80 5.10
C TYR A 110 8.02 9.72 4.08
N LEU A 111 8.64 9.16 3.03
CA LEU A 111 9.32 9.93 1.98
C LEU A 111 8.37 10.90 1.29
N ILE A 112 7.15 10.46 0.97
CA ILE A 112 6.12 11.30 0.34
C ILE A 112 5.71 12.45 1.26
N ALA A 113 5.43 12.19 2.54
CA ALA A 113 5.06 13.26 3.46
C ALA A 113 6.15 14.32 3.62
N ARG A 114 7.42 13.90 3.56
CA ARG A 114 8.58 14.78 3.74
C ARG A 114 9.00 15.54 2.49
N TYR A 115 8.80 14.95 1.31
CA TYR A 115 9.29 15.47 0.04
C TYR A 115 8.19 15.61 -1.03
N SER A 116 6.94 15.82 -0.60
CA SER A 116 5.78 15.94 -1.51
C SER A 116 5.92 17.06 -2.55
N ASP A 117 6.70 18.09 -2.25
CA ASP A 117 7.06 19.21 -3.12
C ASP A 117 8.04 18.82 -4.24
N ARG A 118 8.77 17.71 -4.10
CA ARG A 118 9.71 17.19 -5.10
C ARG A 118 9.11 16.08 -5.97
N LEU A 119 8.03 15.46 -5.51
CA LEU A 119 7.34 14.38 -6.20
C LEU A 119 6.18 14.94 -7.02
N LEU A 120 6.45 15.35 -8.26
CA LEU A 120 5.52 16.15 -9.07
C LEU A 120 4.77 15.35 -10.14
N ALA A 121 5.23 14.16 -10.54
CA ALA A 121 4.52 13.36 -11.54
C ALA A 121 3.11 12.97 -11.07
N ARG A 122 2.10 13.10 -11.96
CA ARG A 122 0.69 12.79 -11.70
C ARG A 122 0.06 11.92 -12.80
N PRO A 123 0.61 10.74 -13.14
CA PRO A 123 0.03 9.89 -14.18
C PRO A 123 -1.45 9.57 -13.94
N LEU A 124 -1.86 9.30 -12.70
CA LEU A 124 -3.26 9.01 -12.35
C LEU A 124 -4.23 10.18 -12.55
N ASN A 125 -3.74 11.39 -12.84
CA ASN A 125 -4.58 12.52 -13.23
C ASN A 125 -4.91 12.51 -14.73
N THR A 126 -4.33 11.59 -15.51
CA THR A 126 -4.67 11.38 -16.92
C THR A 126 -5.68 10.25 -17.06
N GLU A 127 -6.60 10.36 -18.01
CA GLU A 127 -7.68 9.40 -18.21
C GLU A 127 -7.16 7.95 -18.38
N ARG A 128 -6.08 7.77 -19.14
CA ARG A 128 -5.49 6.46 -19.43
C ARG A 128 -5.09 5.71 -18.15
N TYR A 129 -4.28 6.33 -17.30
CA TYR A 129 -3.80 5.66 -16.09
C TYR A 129 -4.86 5.67 -14.98
N HIS A 130 -5.72 6.69 -14.93
CA HIS A 130 -6.87 6.70 -14.04
C HIS A 130 -7.76 5.49 -14.30
N ARG A 131 -8.18 5.28 -15.55
CA ARG A 131 -8.98 4.11 -15.95
C ARG A 131 -8.26 2.80 -15.66
N ALA A 132 -6.98 2.70 -15.98
CA ALA A 132 -6.17 1.51 -15.66
C ALA A 132 -6.16 1.19 -14.15
N TYR A 133 -6.11 2.22 -13.30
CA TYR A 133 -6.24 2.05 -11.86
C TYR A 133 -7.59 1.47 -11.46
N TYR A 134 -8.72 1.88 -12.02
CA TYR A 134 -10.01 1.31 -11.63
C TYR A 134 -10.27 -0.06 -12.26
N ASP A 135 -9.85 -0.27 -13.52
CA ASP A 135 -10.04 -1.53 -14.25
C ASP A 135 -9.08 -2.65 -13.77
N GLY A 136 -8.02 -2.28 -13.05
CA GLY A 136 -6.98 -3.20 -12.61
C GLY A 136 -5.99 -3.59 -13.71
N ASP A 137 -5.83 -2.73 -14.72
CA ASP A 137 -4.89 -2.95 -15.82
C ASP A 137 -3.45 -2.64 -15.36
N LYS A 138 -2.80 -3.68 -14.85
CA LYS A 138 -1.41 -3.60 -14.38
C LYS A 138 -0.41 -3.39 -15.50
N THR A 139 -0.72 -3.81 -16.72
CA THR A 139 0.18 -3.63 -17.87
C THR A 139 0.34 -2.15 -18.15
N VAL A 140 -0.77 -1.41 -18.21
CA VAL A 140 -0.76 0.04 -18.40
C VAL A 140 -0.16 0.78 -17.20
N LEU A 141 -0.48 0.38 -15.97
CA LEU A 141 0.09 1.02 -14.78
C LEU A 141 1.60 0.84 -14.63
N LYS A 142 2.17 -0.29 -15.11
CA LYS A 142 3.61 -0.55 -15.06
C LYS A 142 4.42 0.45 -15.88
N GLU A 143 3.84 1.07 -16.90
CA GLU A 143 4.51 2.11 -17.70
C GLU A 143 4.93 3.31 -16.85
N CYS A 144 4.24 3.58 -15.74
CA CYS A 144 4.57 4.67 -14.82
C CYS A 144 5.81 4.40 -13.97
N ILE A 145 6.27 3.15 -13.87
CA ILE A 145 7.19 2.73 -12.81
C ILE A 145 8.61 3.24 -13.01
N ALA A 146 9.08 3.34 -14.26
CA ALA A 146 10.38 3.95 -14.54
C ALA A 146 10.45 5.41 -14.07
N GLY A 147 9.37 6.18 -14.30
CA GLY A 147 9.26 7.56 -13.83
C GLY A 147 9.15 7.65 -12.31
N TRP A 148 8.32 6.80 -11.71
CA TRP A 148 8.17 6.68 -10.27
C TRP A 148 9.49 6.39 -9.54
N HIS A 149 10.29 5.45 -10.08
CA HIS A 149 11.58 5.08 -9.50
C HIS A 149 12.62 6.18 -9.63
N ARG A 150 12.72 6.82 -10.80
CA ARG A 150 13.60 7.97 -11.03
C ARG A 150 13.31 9.09 -10.02
N ASP A 151 12.04 9.43 -9.82
CA ASP A 151 11.67 10.55 -8.95
C ASP A 151 11.93 10.22 -7.46
N LEU A 152 11.68 8.98 -7.02
CA LEU A 152 11.98 8.55 -5.65
C LEU A 152 13.48 8.39 -5.37
N SER A 153 14.24 7.80 -6.30
CA SER A 153 15.67 7.56 -6.12
C SER A 153 16.49 8.85 -6.03
N ALA A 154 15.95 9.97 -6.52
CA ALA A 154 16.53 11.30 -6.37
C ALA A 154 16.29 11.96 -4.99
N LEU A 155 15.46 11.37 -4.12
CA LEU A 155 15.18 11.94 -2.80
C LEU A 155 16.38 11.80 -1.85
N PRO A 156 16.67 12.80 -0.99
CA PRO A 156 17.85 12.78 -0.12
C PRO A 156 17.98 11.55 0.80
N GLU A 157 16.86 11.05 1.31
CA GLU A 157 16.81 9.92 2.27
C GLU A 157 16.41 8.59 1.61
N TYR A 158 16.33 8.54 0.27
CA TYR A 158 15.95 7.31 -0.44
C TYR A 158 16.84 6.13 -0.05
N LYS A 159 18.16 6.36 0.02
CA LYS A 159 19.18 5.35 0.33
C LYS A 159 18.94 4.61 1.65
N ASP A 160 18.29 5.24 2.63
CA ASP A 160 18.04 4.67 3.95
C ASP A 160 16.94 3.58 3.88
N TYR A 161 16.12 3.61 2.82
CA TYR A 161 14.99 2.70 2.59
C TYR A 161 15.13 1.89 1.29
N ALA A 162 16.18 2.14 0.52
CA ALA A 162 16.37 1.62 -0.83
C ALA A 162 16.28 0.09 -0.88
N ARG A 163 16.87 -0.62 0.09
CA ARG A 163 16.87 -2.10 0.10
C ARG A 163 15.47 -2.68 -0.07
N GLU A 164 14.51 -2.24 0.74
CA GLU A 164 13.13 -2.72 0.65
C GLU A 164 12.38 -2.17 -0.56
N ILE A 165 12.60 -0.90 -0.91
CA ILE A 165 11.93 -0.29 -2.07
C ILE A 165 12.36 -0.97 -3.38
N GLU A 166 13.65 -1.20 -3.57
CA GLU A 166 14.21 -1.87 -4.74
C GLU A 166 13.78 -3.34 -4.81
N LEU A 167 13.67 -4.04 -3.68
CA LEU A 167 13.13 -5.40 -3.67
C LEU A 167 11.65 -5.44 -4.12
N ALA A 168 10.85 -4.45 -3.70
CA ALA A 168 9.47 -4.31 -4.18
C ALA A 168 9.42 -3.93 -5.68
N LEU A 169 10.35 -3.10 -6.16
CA LEU A 169 10.47 -2.79 -7.58
C LEU A 169 10.72 -4.04 -8.42
N VAL A 170 11.66 -4.91 -7.99
CA VAL A 170 11.91 -6.21 -8.63
C VAL A 170 10.65 -7.10 -8.64
N HIS A 171 9.77 -7.00 -7.64
CA HIS A 171 8.49 -7.71 -7.64
C HIS A 171 7.50 -7.10 -8.64
N ILE A 172 7.39 -5.78 -8.70
CA ILE A 172 6.55 -5.04 -9.65
C ILE A 172 6.97 -5.34 -11.10
N GLU A 173 8.26 -5.26 -11.39
CA GLU A 173 8.81 -5.51 -12.73
C GLU A 173 8.59 -6.96 -13.18
N ALA A 174 8.73 -7.91 -12.27
CA ALA A 174 8.40 -9.32 -12.51
C ALA A 174 6.88 -9.59 -12.61
N GLY A 175 6.02 -8.59 -12.39
CA GLY A 175 4.57 -8.75 -12.39
C GLY A 175 4.05 -9.63 -11.24
N ARG A 176 4.82 -9.74 -10.15
CA ARG A 176 4.42 -10.53 -8.98
C ARG A 176 3.33 -9.82 -8.21
N THR A 177 2.31 -10.58 -7.86
CA THR A 177 1.24 -10.14 -6.97
C THR A 177 1.28 -10.96 -5.68
N TRP A 178 0.79 -10.40 -4.57
CA TRP A 178 0.54 -11.23 -3.39
C TRP A 178 -0.70 -12.11 -3.60
N ASP A 179 -0.76 -13.20 -2.84
CA ASP A 179 -1.90 -14.11 -2.79
C ASP A 179 -2.64 -13.89 -1.46
N GLU A 180 -3.85 -13.33 -1.55
CA GLU A 180 -4.68 -12.95 -0.39
C GLU A 180 -5.35 -14.15 0.29
N SER A 181 -5.28 -15.35 -0.32
CA SER A 181 -5.82 -16.56 0.28
C SER A 181 -4.92 -17.14 1.37
N ARG A 182 -3.65 -16.74 1.39
CA ARG A 182 -2.62 -17.29 2.29
C ARG A 182 -2.79 -16.82 3.72
N ASP A 183 -2.39 -17.68 4.64
CA ASP A 183 -2.14 -17.25 6.01
C ASP A 183 -0.90 -16.36 6.08
N ILE A 184 -1.04 -15.17 6.66
CA ILE A 184 0.07 -14.22 6.78
C ILE A 184 1.00 -14.57 7.94
N ARG A 185 0.57 -15.37 8.93
CA ARG A 185 1.37 -15.67 10.14
C ARG A 185 2.78 -16.17 9.82
N PRO A 186 2.99 -17.15 8.91
CA PRO A 186 4.34 -17.59 8.55
C PRO A 186 5.20 -16.49 7.93
N LEU A 187 4.60 -15.60 7.13
CA LEU A 187 5.31 -14.47 6.50
C LEU A 187 5.82 -13.45 7.55
N TRP A 188 5.15 -13.40 8.70
CA TRP A 188 5.52 -12.55 9.84
C TRP A 188 6.34 -13.27 10.92
N ASN A 189 6.80 -14.50 10.65
CA ASN A 189 7.46 -15.38 11.63
C ASN A 189 6.61 -15.55 12.91
N ILE A 190 5.30 -15.73 12.72
CA ILE A 190 4.36 -16.11 13.77
C ILE A 190 4.04 -17.60 13.58
N PRO A 191 4.21 -18.45 14.62
CA PRO A 191 3.97 -19.87 14.50
C PRO A 191 2.47 -20.17 14.30
N VAL A 192 2.17 -21.00 13.31
CA VAL A 192 0.86 -21.63 13.15
C VAL A 192 0.93 -22.94 13.91
N LYS A 193 0.30 -23.01 15.09
CA LYS A 193 0.17 -24.28 15.81
C LYS A 193 -0.94 -25.10 15.14
N PRO A 194 -0.74 -26.41 14.93
CA PRO A 194 -1.81 -27.32 14.52
C PRO A 194 -3.00 -27.28 15.49
#